data_AF-A0A6F9D900-F1
#
_entry.id   AF-A0A6F9D900-F1
#
_cell.length_a   1.000
_cell.length_b   1.000
_cell.length_c   1.000
_cell.angle_alpha   90.00
_cell.angle_beta   90.00
_cell.angle_gamma   90.00
#
_symmetry.space_group_name_H-M   'P 1'
#
loop_
_entity.id
_entity.type
_entity.pdbx_description
1 polymer ?
#
loop_
_entity_poly.entity_id
_entity_poly.type
_entity_poly.pdbx_seq_one_letter_code
_entity_poly.pdbx_strand_id
1 'polypeptide(L)'
;MATGTWATLPLATATIGPECWRDATVKNIKVSQNVIQKGDKGTDLGRQLDPLPTLRDNCVQQSNAKVHSYVRQTRAVVVKLRESLLDTNEEIKSLIRGKEALEKTLEHIRKDILLNKQSIYIRTSRPSRERVVDGADNLLSTERLSLLRIKRTLEGELRATQKQLQVLATARKRLSDTLQERNRVLDLVTHAVSSARPSSGRVSARPTSPTGRNSTGAYEPPETPEPDPIGPYTPEAAEAVQSATDARQSSSALRREIRDVIDRCQSEQKMAHMTVNNGMTQKIAETVTLTQHLQVNHGENRAAIHRSQRHYDLTEKAQGYSLGPVAYNDLTTRERLNRPLVKVYQRHPGTQLPEAHNLIEGNVGLSQSLKATSRNVALLHLARLRLSDDMRDKRVASSIDSAIVRLRRRRSNYRWVMEGENLNV
;
A
#
# COMPACT_ATOMS: atom_id res chain seq x y z
N MET A 1 49.20 -41.43 -60.37
CA MET A 1 50.60 -41.86 -60.57
C MET A 1 50.64 -42.97 -61.59
N ALA A 2 50.74 -42.63 -62.87
CA ALA A 2 51.11 -43.57 -63.94
C ALA A 2 52.25 -42.88 -64.69
N THR A 3 53.48 -43.20 -64.29
CA THR A 3 54.70 -42.72 -64.95
C THR A 3 54.84 -43.49 -66.26
N GLY A 4 54.32 -42.92 -67.35
CA GLY A 4 54.54 -43.42 -68.69
C GLY A 4 56.03 -43.34 -69.04
N THR A 5 56.69 -44.49 -69.06
CA THR A 5 58.03 -44.66 -69.63
C THR A 5 57.94 -44.46 -71.14
N TRP A 6 58.35 -43.30 -71.62
CA TRP A 6 58.46 -43.05 -73.06
C TRP A 6 59.65 -43.83 -73.61
N ALA A 7 59.37 -44.70 -74.56
CA ALA A 7 60.33 -45.55 -75.24
C ALA A 7 61.49 -44.71 -75.81
N THR A 8 62.71 -45.00 -75.35
CA THR A 8 63.93 -44.64 -76.08
C THR A 8 63.89 -45.29 -77.45
N LEU A 9 63.69 -44.48 -78.49
CA LEU A 9 63.79 -44.93 -79.88
C LEU A 9 65.15 -45.62 -80.09
N PRO A 10 65.18 -46.89 -80.51
CA PRO A 10 66.42 -47.53 -80.89
C PRO A 10 66.89 -46.85 -82.18
N LEU A 11 67.99 -46.09 -82.11
CA LEU A 11 68.60 -45.54 -83.32
C LEU A 11 69.11 -46.71 -84.17
N ALA A 12 68.46 -46.94 -85.30
CA ALA A 12 68.90 -47.91 -86.29
C ALA A 12 70.33 -47.55 -86.76
N THR A 13 71.24 -48.50 -86.63
CA THR A 13 72.70 -48.36 -86.86
C THR A 13 73.13 -48.39 -88.33
N ALA A 14 72.20 -48.45 -89.29
CA ALA A 14 72.52 -48.42 -90.72
C ALA A 14 71.78 -47.29 -91.43
N THR A 15 72.51 -46.35 -92.03
CA THR A 15 71.92 -45.18 -92.69
C THR A 15 72.81 -44.73 -93.86
N ILE A 16 72.19 -44.56 -95.04
CA ILE A 16 72.83 -44.29 -96.34
C ILE A 16 72.98 -42.77 -96.62
N GLY A 17 72.32 -41.89 -95.84
CA GLY A 17 72.35 -40.43 -96.01
C GLY A 17 73.44 -39.72 -95.17
N PRO A 18 73.81 -38.47 -95.54
CA PRO A 18 74.89 -37.71 -94.88
C PRO A 18 74.60 -37.45 -93.39
N GLU A 19 75.60 -37.68 -92.53
CA GLU A 19 75.49 -37.58 -91.06
C GLU A 19 74.95 -36.24 -90.58
N CYS A 20 75.33 -35.13 -91.24
CA CYS A 20 74.86 -33.79 -90.91
C CYS A 20 73.31 -33.67 -90.93
N TRP A 21 72.64 -34.42 -91.81
CA TRP A 21 71.18 -34.42 -91.90
C TRP A 21 70.54 -35.23 -90.78
N ARG A 22 71.14 -36.36 -90.41
CA ARG A 22 70.69 -37.20 -89.29
C ARG A 22 70.82 -36.45 -87.97
N ASP A 23 71.98 -35.83 -87.73
CA ASP A 23 72.23 -35.08 -86.50
C ASP A 23 71.34 -33.84 -86.39
N ALA A 24 71.12 -33.13 -87.50
CA ALA A 24 70.14 -32.05 -87.54
C ALA A 24 68.71 -32.56 -87.23
N THR A 25 68.32 -33.71 -87.77
CA THR A 25 67.00 -34.32 -87.54
C THR A 25 66.84 -34.79 -86.08
N VAL A 26 67.84 -35.47 -85.51
CA VAL A 26 67.84 -35.90 -84.10
C VAL A 26 67.86 -34.70 -83.16
N LYS A 27 68.62 -33.65 -83.47
CA LYS A 27 68.62 -32.39 -82.72
C LYS A 27 67.26 -31.72 -82.77
N ASN A 28 66.61 -31.67 -83.94
CA ASN A 28 65.25 -31.15 -84.08
C ASN A 28 64.22 -31.98 -83.30
N ILE A 29 64.35 -33.31 -83.29
CA ILE A 29 63.50 -34.21 -82.48
C ILE A 29 63.70 -33.95 -80.99
N LYS A 30 64.95 -33.82 -80.51
CA LYS A 30 65.25 -33.51 -79.10
C LYS A 30 64.74 -32.13 -78.69
N VAL A 31 64.85 -31.13 -79.57
CA VAL A 31 64.27 -29.79 -79.36
C VAL A 31 62.75 -29.89 -79.28
N SER A 32 62.11 -30.60 -80.21
CA SER A 32 60.66 -30.84 -80.21
C SER A 32 60.19 -31.55 -78.93
N GLN A 33 60.88 -32.61 -78.50
CA GLN A 33 60.58 -33.32 -77.25
C GLN A 33 60.73 -32.43 -76.02
N ASN A 34 61.76 -31.58 -75.96
CA ASN A 34 61.91 -30.59 -74.87
C ASN A 34 60.81 -29.53 -74.88
N VAL A 35 60.37 -29.09 -76.07
CA VAL A 35 59.25 -28.14 -76.22
C VAL A 35 57.93 -28.79 -75.78
N ILE A 36 57.68 -30.05 -76.17
CA ILE A 36 56.51 -30.82 -75.72
C ILE A 36 56.54 -30.97 -74.19
N GLN A 37 57.66 -31.39 -73.60
CA GLN A 37 57.77 -31.52 -72.14
C GLN A 37 57.58 -30.18 -71.40
N LYS A 38 58.06 -29.06 -71.95
CA LYS A 38 57.79 -27.72 -71.40
C LYS A 38 56.33 -27.33 -71.57
N GLY A 39 55.71 -27.67 -72.71
CA GLY A 39 54.30 -27.41 -73.00
C GLY A 39 53.36 -28.22 -72.10
N ASP A 40 53.64 -29.50 -71.90
CA ASP A 40 52.89 -30.38 -71.00
C ASP A 40 53.02 -29.92 -69.55
N LYS A 41 54.24 -29.58 -69.09
CA LYS A 41 54.44 -28.98 -67.77
C LYS A 41 53.70 -27.65 -67.60
N GLY A 42 53.68 -26.81 -68.65
CA GLY A 42 52.92 -25.55 -68.64
C GLY A 42 51.41 -25.78 -68.61
N THR A 43 50.92 -26.80 -69.31
CA THR A 43 49.49 -27.16 -69.36
C THR A 43 49.02 -27.79 -68.04
N ASP A 44 49.84 -28.65 -67.42
CA ASP A 44 49.57 -29.22 -66.11
C ASP A 44 49.59 -28.15 -65.00
N LEU A 45 50.53 -27.19 -65.09
CA LEU A 45 50.56 -26.04 -64.18
C LEU A 45 49.32 -25.15 -64.37
N GLY A 46 48.91 -24.90 -65.62
CA GLY A 46 47.65 -24.21 -65.94
C GLY A 46 46.43 -24.93 -65.35
N ARG A 47 46.31 -26.25 -65.52
CA ARG A 47 45.21 -27.04 -64.92
C ARG A 47 45.17 -27.00 -63.39
N GLN A 48 46.31 -26.79 -62.72
CA GLN A 48 46.37 -26.68 -61.25
C GLN A 48 46.03 -25.28 -60.74
N LEU A 49 46.35 -24.23 -61.51
CA LEU A 49 46.19 -22.84 -61.10
C LEU A 49 44.91 -22.20 -61.65
N ASP A 50 44.41 -22.67 -62.79
CA ASP A 50 43.25 -22.10 -63.45
C ASP A 50 41.98 -22.43 -62.66
N PRO A 51 41.16 -21.43 -62.33
CA PRO A 51 39.92 -21.67 -61.62
C PRO A 51 38.95 -22.47 -62.50
N LEU A 52 38.26 -23.43 -61.87
CA LEU A 52 37.21 -24.19 -62.53
C LEU A 52 36.11 -23.25 -63.06
N PRO A 53 35.44 -23.57 -64.19
CA PRO A 53 34.32 -22.77 -64.71
C PRO A 53 33.18 -22.54 -63.71
N THR A 54 33.08 -23.40 -62.69
CA THR A 54 32.09 -23.32 -61.59
C THR A 54 32.52 -22.42 -60.42
N LEU A 55 33.70 -21.78 -60.47
CA LEU A 55 34.19 -20.93 -59.36
C LEU A 55 33.16 -19.85 -58.99
N ARG A 56 32.57 -19.19 -60.00
CA ARG A 56 31.59 -18.12 -59.78
C ARG A 56 30.36 -18.63 -59.02
N ASP A 57 29.82 -19.77 -59.42
CA ASP A 57 28.65 -20.38 -58.77
C ASP A 57 28.97 -20.87 -57.36
N ASN A 58 30.15 -21.46 -57.15
CA ASN A 58 30.61 -21.88 -55.82
C ASN A 58 30.79 -20.67 -54.87
N CYS A 59 31.37 -19.57 -55.35
CA CYS A 59 31.50 -18.33 -54.57
C CYS A 59 30.13 -17.73 -54.21
N VAL A 60 29.17 -17.76 -55.14
CA VAL A 60 27.78 -17.32 -54.89
C VAL A 60 27.10 -18.23 -53.87
N GLN A 61 27.23 -19.55 -53.98
CA GLN A 61 26.67 -20.50 -53.01
C GLN A 61 27.26 -20.31 -51.60
N GLN A 62 28.57 -20.13 -51.49
CA GLN A 62 29.21 -19.86 -50.20
C GLN A 62 28.73 -18.54 -49.59
N SER A 63 28.57 -17.50 -50.41
CA SER A 63 28.04 -16.21 -49.97
C SER A 63 26.59 -16.34 -49.49
N ASN A 64 25.73 -17.00 -50.27
CA ASN A 64 24.34 -17.27 -49.90
C ASN A 64 24.24 -18.09 -48.62
N ALA A 65 25.07 -19.12 -48.44
CA ALA A 65 25.10 -19.93 -47.22
C ALA A 65 25.42 -19.08 -45.98
N LYS A 66 26.39 -18.16 -46.08
CA LYS A 66 26.72 -17.20 -45.01
C LYS A 66 25.55 -16.26 -44.71
N VAL A 67 24.95 -15.67 -45.75
CA VAL A 67 23.78 -14.77 -45.62
C VAL A 67 22.61 -15.49 -44.93
N HIS A 68 22.26 -16.71 -45.37
CA HIS A 68 21.20 -17.49 -44.74
C HIS A 68 21.52 -17.86 -43.29
N SER A 69 22.77 -18.19 -42.97
CA SER A 69 23.20 -18.44 -41.59
C SER A 69 22.98 -17.20 -40.70
N TYR A 70 23.46 -16.05 -41.16
CA TYR A 70 23.33 -14.77 -40.45
C TYR A 70 21.86 -14.37 -40.25
N VAL A 71 21.02 -14.50 -41.28
CA VAL A 71 19.59 -14.19 -41.21
C VAL A 71 18.86 -15.11 -40.22
N ARG A 72 19.18 -16.41 -40.19
CA ARG A 72 18.60 -17.36 -39.23
C ARG A 72 18.94 -16.97 -37.79
N GLN A 73 20.20 -16.69 -37.52
CA GLN A 73 20.66 -16.25 -36.20
C GLN A 73 20.05 -14.89 -35.80
N THR A 74 19.97 -13.93 -36.73
CA THR A 74 19.33 -12.63 -36.49
C THR A 74 17.86 -12.80 -36.14
N ARG A 75 17.15 -13.74 -36.77
CA ARG A 75 15.76 -14.04 -36.42
C ARG A 75 15.61 -14.60 -35.01
N ALA A 76 16.53 -15.46 -34.56
CA ALA A 76 16.54 -15.94 -33.17
C ALA A 76 16.70 -14.78 -32.18
N VAL A 77 17.61 -13.84 -32.45
CA VAL A 77 17.80 -12.62 -31.64
C VAL A 77 16.55 -11.75 -31.62
N VAL A 78 15.91 -11.53 -32.77
CA VAL A 78 14.65 -10.76 -32.86
C VAL A 78 13.53 -11.40 -32.04
N VAL A 79 13.42 -12.73 -32.06
CA VAL A 79 12.45 -13.46 -31.21
C VAL A 79 12.75 -13.20 -29.74
N LYS A 80 14.00 -13.38 -29.28
CA LYS A 80 14.40 -13.13 -27.88
C LYS A 80 14.13 -11.68 -27.44
N LEU A 81 14.42 -10.70 -28.30
CA LEU A 81 14.13 -9.28 -28.03
C LEU A 81 12.63 -9.01 -27.95
N ARG A 82 11.82 -9.63 -28.81
CA ARG A 82 10.34 -9.52 -28.77
C ARG A 82 9.77 -10.12 -27.50
N GLU A 83 10.20 -11.31 -27.11
CA GLU A 83 9.77 -11.96 -25.87
C GLU A 83 10.11 -11.09 -24.66
N SER A 84 11.36 -10.63 -24.56
CA SER A 84 11.77 -9.74 -23.47
C SER A 84 10.99 -8.42 -23.46
N LEU A 85 10.65 -7.86 -24.63
CA LEU A 85 9.80 -6.66 -24.72
C LEU A 85 8.37 -6.93 -24.23
N LEU A 86 7.78 -8.07 -24.59
CA LEU A 86 6.45 -8.48 -24.13
C LEU A 86 6.43 -8.69 -22.61
N ASP A 87 7.41 -9.40 -22.06
CA ASP A 87 7.54 -9.61 -20.61
C ASP A 87 7.68 -8.27 -19.86
N THR A 88 8.44 -7.33 -20.42
CA THR A 88 8.60 -5.99 -19.83
C THR A 88 7.29 -5.21 -19.85
N ASN A 89 6.50 -5.33 -20.91
CA ASN A 89 5.17 -4.70 -20.99
C ASN A 89 4.19 -5.31 -19.98
N GLU A 90 4.18 -6.63 -19.79
CA GLU A 90 3.34 -7.27 -18.78
C GLU A 90 3.75 -6.88 -17.36
N GLU A 91 5.05 -6.74 -17.09
CA GLU A 91 5.53 -6.27 -15.80
C GLU A 91 5.15 -4.80 -15.55
N ILE A 92 5.25 -3.92 -16.56
CA ILE A 92 4.77 -2.53 -16.47
C ILE A 92 3.28 -2.49 -16.12
N LYS A 93 2.43 -3.26 -16.82
CA LYS A 93 0.99 -3.35 -16.53
C LYS A 93 0.75 -3.82 -15.09
N SER A 94 1.51 -4.82 -14.65
CA SER A 94 1.39 -5.38 -13.30
C SER A 94 1.79 -4.36 -12.22
N LEU A 95 2.84 -3.57 -12.45
CA LEU A 95 3.29 -2.53 -11.52
C LEU A 95 2.32 -1.34 -11.50
N ILE A 96 1.71 -0.97 -12.64
CA ILE A 96 0.66 0.05 -12.70
C ILE A 96 -0.54 -0.34 -11.81
N ARG A 97 -0.99 -1.60 -11.85
CA ARG A 97 -2.06 -2.07 -10.95
C ARG A 97 -1.67 -1.94 -9.46
N GLY A 98 -0.40 -2.19 -9.13
CA GLY A 98 0.13 -1.97 -7.78
C GLY A 98 0.12 -0.50 -7.38
N LYS A 99 0.50 0.40 -8.30
CA LYS A 99 0.43 1.85 -8.13
C LYS A 99 -1.01 2.31 -7.86
N GLU A 100 -1.98 1.87 -8.66
CA GLU A 100 -3.40 2.20 -8.48
C GLU A 100 -3.93 1.73 -7.10
N ALA A 101 -3.49 0.55 -6.65
CA ALA A 101 -3.84 0.04 -5.32
C ALA A 101 -3.25 0.92 -4.19
N LEU A 102 -2.01 1.39 -4.34
CA LEU A 102 -1.40 2.36 -3.42
C LEU A 102 -2.16 3.69 -3.41
N GLU A 103 -2.50 4.24 -4.58
CA GLU A 103 -3.24 5.50 -4.69
C GLU A 103 -4.63 5.39 -4.03
N LYS A 104 -5.34 4.28 -4.26
CA LYS A 104 -6.63 4.02 -3.64
C LYS A 104 -6.54 3.90 -2.12
N THR A 105 -5.56 3.16 -1.61
CA THR A 105 -5.37 3.04 -0.15
C THR A 105 -4.97 4.37 0.48
N LEU A 106 -4.12 5.15 -0.19
CA LEU A 106 -3.76 6.50 0.23
C LEU A 106 -4.99 7.43 0.30
N GLU A 107 -5.90 7.35 -0.68
CA GLU A 107 -7.16 8.10 -0.68
C GLU A 107 -8.01 7.75 0.56
N HIS A 108 -8.13 6.46 0.89
CA HIS A 108 -8.85 6.02 2.09
C HIS A 108 -8.22 6.61 3.36
N ILE A 109 -6.89 6.57 3.48
CA ILE A 109 -6.17 7.12 4.63
C ILE A 109 -6.35 8.65 4.74
N ARG A 110 -6.36 9.39 3.62
CA ARG A 110 -6.64 10.83 3.61
C ARG A 110 -8.07 11.12 4.11
N LYS A 111 -9.04 10.32 3.68
CA LYS A 111 -10.43 10.40 4.17
C LYS A 111 -10.52 10.15 5.67
N ASP A 112 -9.74 9.20 6.21
CA ASP A 112 -9.71 8.93 7.65
C ASP A 112 -9.06 10.03 8.46
N ILE A 113 -7.99 10.65 7.96
CA ILE A 113 -7.38 11.81 8.60
C ILE A 113 -8.42 12.95 8.68
N LEU A 114 -9.19 13.16 7.62
CA LEU A 114 -10.26 14.15 7.64
C LEU A 114 -11.37 13.77 8.63
N LEU A 115 -11.80 12.51 8.65
CA LEU A 115 -12.78 11.99 9.61
C LEU A 115 -12.33 12.21 11.05
N ASN A 116 -11.06 11.92 11.34
CA ASN A 116 -10.44 12.14 12.65
C ASN A 116 -10.41 13.64 13.00
N LYS A 117 -9.98 14.50 12.07
CA LYS A 117 -10.02 15.97 12.24
C LYS A 117 -11.42 16.47 12.58
N GLN A 118 -12.43 16.00 11.86
CA GLN A 118 -13.83 16.36 12.11
C GLN A 118 -14.32 15.83 13.46
N SER A 119 -13.91 14.63 13.85
CA SER A 119 -14.23 14.06 15.16
C SER A 119 -13.69 14.93 16.29
N ILE A 120 -12.41 15.34 16.19
CA ILE A 120 -11.77 16.26 17.15
C ILE A 120 -12.51 17.60 17.17
N TYR A 121 -12.79 18.17 16.00
CA TYR A 121 -13.51 19.44 15.87
C TYR A 121 -14.89 19.39 16.55
N ILE A 122 -15.68 18.34 16.29
CA ILE A 122 -16.99 18.18 16.92
C ILE A 122 -16.86 18.11 18.45
N ARG A 123 -15.83 17.46 19.01
CA ARG A 123 -15.62 17.41 20.47
C ARG A 123 -15.28 18.77 21.09
N THR A 124 -14.74 19.71 20.32
CA THR A 124 -14.50 21.07 20.85
C THR A 124 -15.79 21.82 21.17
N SER A 125 -16.92 21.42 20.55
CA SER A 125 -18.25 21.99 20.81
C SER A 125 -18.87 21.56 22.15
N ARG A 126 -18.20 20.70 22.93
CA ARG A 126 -18.66 20.30 24.28
C ARG A 126 -18.80 21.53 25.21
N PRO A 127 -19.72 21.46 26.20
CA PRO A 127 -19.84 22.47 27.24
C PRO A 127 -18.50 22.69 27.97
N SER A 128 -18.30 23.89 28.52
CA SER A 128 -17.03 24.30 29.12
C SER A 128 -16.53 23.34 30.21
N ARG A 129 -17.43 22.82 31.05
CA ARG A 129 -17.11 21.84 32.11
C ARG A 129 -16.66 20.48 31.59
N GLU A 130 -17.08 20.11 30.38
CA GLU A 130 -16.78 18.82 29.72
C GLU A 130 -15.66 18.94 28.67
N ARG A 131 -15.07 20.13 28.50
CA ARG A 131 -14.03 20.39 27.49
C ARG A 131 -12.62 19.99 27.94
N VAL A 132 -12.45 19.59 29.20
CA VAL A 132 -11.16 19.12 29.71
C VAL A 132 -10.68 17.91 28.92
N VAL A 133 -9.39 17.89 28.58
CA VAL A 133 -8.77 16.80 27.82
C VAL A 133 -8.93 15.49 28.59
N ASP A 134 -9.50 14.49 27.92
CA ASP A 134 -9.77 13.18 28.50
C ASP A 134 -9.10 12.03 27.71
N GLY A 135 -9.33 10.80 28.14
CA GLY A 135 -8.79 9.61 27.48
C GLY A 135 -9.23 9.46 26.02
N ALA A 136 -10.45 9.89 25.66
CA ALA A 136 -10.92 9.82 24.28
C ALA A 136 -10.21 10.85 23.37
N ASP A 137 -9.83 12.01 23.91
CA ASP A 137 -9.01 12.98 23.19
C ASP A 137 -7.60 12.44 22.91
N ASN A 138 -7.03 11.69 23.86
CA ASN A 138 -5.75 10.98 23.66
C ASN A 138 -5.87 9.91 22.57
N LEU A 139 -6.95 9.11 22.57
CA LEU A 139 -7.19 8.09 21.56
C LEU A 139 -7.35 8.69 20.15
N LEU A 140 -8.05 9.82 20.03
CA LEU A 140 -8.17 10.53 18.75
C LEU A 140 -6.83 11.08 18.27
N SER A 141 -6.01 11.56 19.20
CA SER A 141 -4.67 12.08 18.88
C SER A 141 -3.72 10.95 18.43
N THR A 142 -3.75 9.80 19.09
CA THR A 142 -2.94 8.63 18.69
C THR A 142 -3.37 8.07 17.35
N GLU A 143 -4.68 7.95 17.08
CA GLU A 143 -5.20 7.55 15.76
C GLU A 143 -4.70 8.50 14.66
N ARG A 144 -4.72 9.81 14.91
CA ARG A 144 -4.21 10.79 13.94
C ARG A 144 -2.73 10.57 13.62
N LEU A 145 -1.90 10.34 14.64
CA LEU A 145 -0.48 10.10 14.46
C LEU A 145 -0.22 8.81 13.66
N SER A 146 -0.95 7.74 13.95
CA SER A 146 -0.87 6.47 13.21
C SER A 146 -1.27 6.66 11.74
N LEU A 147 -2.39 7.36 11.46
CA LEU A 147 -2.81 7.63 10.08
C LEU A 147 -1.80 8.50 9.31
N LEU A 148 -1.19 9.49 9.95
CA LEU A 148 -0.14 10.31 9.35
C LEU A 148 1.16 9.53 9.10
N ARG A 149 1.47 8.53 9.93
CA ARG A 149 2.58 7.61 9.69
C ARG A 149 2.28 6.72 8.48
N ILE A 150 1.10 6.09 8.45
CA ILE A 150 0.65 5.24 7.32
C ILE A 150 0.69 6.03 6.01
N LYS A 151 0.17 7.27 5.99
CA LYS A 151 0.22 8.17 4.83
C LYS A 151 1.65 8.33 4.30
N ARG A 152 2.61 8.65 5.18
CA ARG A 152 4.01 8.84 4.80
C ARG A 152 4.63 7.58 4.22
N THR A 153 4.34 6.41 4.80
CA THR A 153 4.81 5.12 4.29
C THR A 153 4.27 4.86 2.88
N LEU A 154 2.96 5.00 2.68
CA LEU A 154 2.33 4.79 1.36
C LEU A 154 2.84 5.78 0.30
N GLU A 155 3.08 7.04 0.67
CA GLU A 155 3.68 8.04 -0.25
C GLU A 155 5.13 7.71 -0.60
N GLY A 156 5.88 7.09 0.33
CA GLY A 156 7.22 6.56 0.07
C GLY A 156 7.20 5.47 -0.97
N GLU A 157 6.35 4.46 -0.79
CA GLU A 157 6.18 3.36 -1.74
C GLU A 157 5.67 3.83 -3.11
N LEU A 158 4.78 4.82 -3.13
CA LEU A 158 4.28 5.40 -4.38
C LEU A 158 5.41 6.05 -5.18
N ARG A 159 6.31 6.80 -4.53
CA ARG A 159 7.50 7.38 -5.18
C ARG A 159 8.46 6.30 -5.69
N ALA A 160 8.69 5.25 -4.89
CA ALA A 160 9.51 4.11 -5.31
C ALA A 160 8.93 3.41 -6.55
N THR A 161 7.61 3.20 -6.56
CA THR A 161 6.87 2.62 -7.69
C THR A 161 6.96 3.47 -8.95
N GLN A 162 6.80 4.79 -8.82
CA GLN A 162 6.94 5.73 -9.94
C GLN A 162 8.36 5.70 -10.53
N LYS A 163 9.39 5.69 -9.66
CA LYS A 163 10.78 5.56 -10.10
C LYS A 163 11.01 4.24 -10.84
N GLN A 164 10.49 3.13 -10.33
CA GLN A 164 10.65 1.82 -10.99
C GLN A 164 9.92 1.74 -12.33
N LEU A 165 8.75 2.38 -12.47
CA LEU A 165 8.06 2.50 -13.76
C LEU A 165 8.90 3.27 -14.78
N GLN A 166 9.64 4.30 -14.37
CA GLN A 166 10.56 5.02 -15.26
C GLN A 166 11.70 4.12 -15.72
N VAL A 167 12.29 3.31 -14.82
CA VAL A 167 13.34 2.34 -15.16
C VAL A 167 12.82 1.33 -16.19
N LEU A 168 11.64 0.73 -15.96
CA LEU A 168 11.02 -0.19 -16.91
C LEU A 168 10.71 0.47 -18.26
N ALA A 169 10.26 1.74 -18.27
CA ALA A 169 10.00 2.48 -19.50
C ALA A 169 11.29 2.73 -20.30
N THR A 170 12.42 3.03 -19.63
CA THR A 170 13.72 3.17 -20.28
C THR A 170 14.21 1.84 -20.87
N ALA A 171 14.07 0.74 -20.14
CA ALA A 171 14.42 -0.60 -20.63
C ALA A 171 13.55 -1.01 -21.83
N ARG A 172 12.24 -0.76 -21.77
CA ARG A 172 11.31 -0.99 -22.88
C ARG A 172 11.71 -0.21 -24.12
N LYS A 173 12.08 1.07 -23.97
CA LYS A 173 12.53 1.90 -25.10
C LYS A 173 13.79 1.32 -25.73
N ARG A 174 14.81 0.99 -24.92
CA ARG A 174 16.05 0.38 -25.41
C ARG A 174 15.81 -0.96 -26.13
N LEU A 175 14.94 -1.81 -25.60
CA LEU A 175 14.53 -3.06 -26.26
C LEU A 175 13.82 -2.79 -27.60
N SER A 176 12.96 -1.76 -27.66
CA SER A 176 12.26 -1.39 -28.91
C SER A 176 13.23 -0.90 -29.98
N ASP A 177 14.18 -0.05 -29.60
CA ASP A 177 15.17 0.53 -30.53
C ASP A 177 16.10 -0.57 -31.09
N THR A 178 16.65 -1.42 -30.22
CA THR A 178 17.48 -2.58 -30.62
C THR A 178 16.68 -3.58 -31.45
N LEU A 179 15.43 -3.86 -31.10
CA LEU A 179 14.55 -4.73 -31.88
C LEU A 179 14.28 -4.16 -33.28
N GLN A 180 14.07 -2.85 -33.40
CA GLN A 180 13.82 -2.19 -34.68
C GLN A 180 15.06 -2.27 -35.58
N GLU A 181 16.24 -2.00 -35.04
CA GLU A 181 17.52 -2.14 -35.74
C GLU A 181 17.70 -3.57 -36.29
N ARG A 182 17.51 -4.59 -35.44
CA ARG A 182 17.67 -6.00 -35.86
C ARG A 182 16.60 -6.45 -36.86
N ASN A 183 15.38 -5.93 -36.77
CA ASN A 183 14.33 -6.24 -37.75
C ASN A 183 14.65 -5.71 -39.15
N ARG A 184 15.31 -4.54 -39.28
CA ARG A 184 15.66 -3.98 -40.61
C ARG A 184 16.51 -4.94 -41.44
N VAL A 185 17.35 -5.75 -40.80
CA VAL A 185 18.20 -6.74 -41.47
C VAL A 185 17.39 -7.92 -42.02
N LEU A 186 16.18 -8.15 -41.51
CA LEU A 186 15.29 -9.22 -41.94
C LEU A 186 14.27 -8.79 -43.02
N ASP A 187 14.21 -7.50 -43.37
CA ASP A 187 13.17 -6.94 -44.26
C ASP A 187 13.18 -7.56 -45.67
N LEU A 188 14.34 -8.00 -46.18
CA LEU A 188 14.49 -8.55 -47.54
C LEU A 188 14.38 -10.07 -47.62
N VAL A 189 14.51 -10.81 -46.51
CA VAL A 189 14.59 -12.28 -46.50
C VAL A 189 13.44 -12.88 -45.71
N THR A 190 12.32 -13.12 -46.41
CA THR A 190 11.08 -13.69 -45.88
C THR A 190 11.17 -15.21 -45.69
N HIS A 191 12.04 -15.66 -44.80
CA HIS A 191 11.98 -17.04 -44.31
C HIS A 191 11.05 -17.13 -43.06
N ALA A 192 10.42 -18.27 -42.80
CA ALA A 192 9.59 -18.46 -41.60
C ALA A 192 10.47 -18.62 -40.34
N VAL A 193 9.97 -18.32 -39.13
CA VAL A 193 10.69 -18.57 -37.85
C VAL A 193 11.20 -20.01 -37.74
N SER A 194 10.44 -20.97 -38.28
CA SER A 194 10.80 -22.39 -38.37
C SER A 194 12.10 -22.67 -39.14
N SER A 195 12.54 -21.75 -40.01
CA SER A 195 13.81 -21.88 -40.73
C SER A 195 15.04 -21.53 -39.90
N ALA A 196 14.88 -20.88 -38.74
CA ALA A 196 15.98 -20.58 -37.82
C ALA A 196 16.45 -21.81 -37.03
N ARG A 197 15.70 -22.93 -37.10
CA ARG A 197 16.13 -24.21 -36.52
C ARG A 197 17.21 -24.85 -37.41
N PRO A 198 18.28 -25.41 -36.84
CA PRO A 198 19.15 -26.30 -37.61
C PRO A 198 18.29 -27.45 -38.13
N SER A 199 18.47 -27.82 -39.40
CA SER A 199 17.91 -29.05 -39.96
C SER A 199 18.65 -30.25 -39.35
N SER A 200 18.44 -30.50 -38.07
CA SER A 200 18.82 -31.76 -37.46
C SER A 200 17.91 -32.83 -38.07
N GLY A 201 18.50 -33.62 -38.97
CA GLY A 201 18.01 -34.94 -39.39
C GLY A 201 16.57 -35.03 -39.88
N ARG A 202 16.30 -34.61 -41.13
CA ARG A 202 15.28 -35.31 -41.93
C ARG A 202 15.86 -36.69 -42.29
N VAL A 203 15.82 -37.63 -41.36
CA VAL A 203 15.78 -39.05 -41.71
C VAL A 203 14.29 -39.39 -41.87
N SER A 204 13.96 -39.78 -43.08
CA SER A 204 12.66 -40.23 -43.56
C SER A 204 11.90 -41.09 -42.53
N ALA A 205 10.88 -40.52 -41.88
CA ALA A 205 9.89 -41.29 -41.15
C ALA A 205 8.83 -41.80 -42.14
N ARG A 206 8.89 -43.10 -42.44
CA ARG A 206 7.84 -43.87 -43.12
C ARG A 206 6.55 -43.85 -42.28
N PRO A 207 5.35 -43.74 -42.89
CA PRO A 207 4.11 -43.63 -42.13
C PRO A 207 3.61 -45.02 -41.74
N THR A 208 3.51 -45.29 -40.44
CA THR A 208 2.64 -46.36 -39.95
C THR A 208 1.92 -45.92 -38.68
N SER A 209 0.59 -46.07 -38.74
CA SER A 209 -0.43 -46.10 -37.69
C SER A 209 -0.98 -44.77 -37.11
N PRO A 210 -2.32 -44.63 -36.98
CA PRO A 210 -2.99 -43.41 -36.55
C PRO A 210 -3.59 -43.59 -35.15
N THR A 211 -2.92 -43.09 -34.11
CA THR A 211 -3.54 -42.94 -32.79
C THR A 211 -2.92 -41.78 -32.02
N GLY A 212 -3.78 -40.91 -31.46
CA GLY A 212 -3.43 -40.04 -30.33
C GLY A 212 -2.97 -38.63 -30.66
N ARG A 213 -3.92 -37.72 -30.89
CA ARG A 213 -3.77 -36.29 -30.64
C ARG A 213 -3.39 -36.07 -29.17
N ASN A 214 -2.26 -35.41 -28.92
CA ASN A 214 -2.04 -34.33 -27.95
C ASN A 214 -0.55 -34.28 -27.58
N SER A 215 0.26 -33.74 -28.49
CA SER A 215 1.59 -33.25 -28.15
C SER A 215 1.52 -31.73 -28.24
N THR A 216 1.28 -31.07 -27.11
CA THR A 216 1.65 -29.66 -26.94
C THR A 216 3.17 -29.60 -27.10
N GLY A 217 3.62 -29.44 -28.34
CA GLY A 217 5.01 -29.26 -28.67
C GLY A 217 5.52 -28.05 -27.92
N ALA A 218 6.31 -28.29 -26.87
CA ALA A 218 6.96 -27.24 -26.12
C ALA A 218 7.71 -26.34 -27.11
N TYR A 219 7.37 -25.07 -27.12
CA TYR A 219 8.12 -24.06 -27.86
C TYR A 219 9.47 -23.92 -27.16
N GLU A 220 10.47 -24.65 -27.61
CA GLU A 220 11.86 -24.37 -27.21
C GLU A 220 12.32 -23.10 -27.96
N PRO A 221 12.74 -22.05 -27.22
CA PRO A 221 13.26 -20.84 -27.82
C PRO A 221 14.47 -21.16 -28.71
N PRO A 222 14.58 -20.54 -29.90
CA PRO A 222 15.75 -20.75 -30.74
C PRO A 222 17.02 -20.31 -30.01
N GLU A 223 18.04 -21.19 -29.98
CA GLU A 223 19.34 -20.88 -29.36
C GLU A 223 19.92 -19.59 -29.97
N THR A 224 20.16 -18.60 -29.11
CA THR A 224 20.81 -17.37 -29.53
C THR A 224 22.33 -17.56 -29.51
N PRO A 225 23.06 -17.08 -30.54
CA PRO A 225 24.51 -17.15 -30.57
C PRO A 225 25.12 -16.32 -29.43
N GLU A 226 26.41 -16.55 -29.13
CA GLU A 226 27.15 -15.72 -28.18
C GLU A 226 27.27 -14.27 -28.68
N PRO A 227 27.36 -13.28 -27.76
CA PRO A 227 27.52 -11.89 -28.14
C PRO A 227 28.80 -11.64 -28.96
N ASP A 228 28.66 -11.09 -30.16
CA ASP A 228 29.74 -10.74 -31.07
C ASP A 228 29.54 -9.30 -31.57
N PRO A 229 30.55 -8.40 -31.48
CA PRO A 229 30.46 -7.03 -31.98
C PRO A 229 30.00 -6.88 -33.43
N ILE A 230 30.32 -7.86 -34.30
CA ILE A 230 29.97 -7.81 -35.74
C ILE A 230 28.83 -8.79 -36.06
N GLY A 231 28.46 -9.65 -35.11
CA GLY A 231 27.51 -10.73 -35.31
C GLY A 231 26.04 -10.31 -35.19
N PRO A 232 25.12 -11.28 -35.42
CA PRO A 232 23.67 -11.08 -35.28
C PRO A 232 23.25 -10.64 -33.88
N TYR A 233 23.94 -11.13 -32.85
CA TYR A 233 23.70 -10.79 -31.45
C TYR A 233 24.83 -9.90 -30.95
N THR A 234 24.59 -8.59 -30.92
CA THR A 234 25.60 -7.63 -30.46
C THR A 234 25.63 -7.54 -28.94
N PRO A 235 26.75 -7.08 -28.35
CA PRO A 235 26.84 -6.76 -26.93
C PRO A 235 25.74 -5.79 -26.47
N GLU A 236 25.35 -4.83 -27.31
CA GLU A 236 24.26 -3.90 -27.02
C GLU A 236 22.89 -4.60 -26.88
N ALA A 237 22.59 -5.57 -27.77
CA ALA A 237 21.37 -6.35 -27.68
C ALA A 237 21.38 -7.27 -26.44
N ALA A 238 22.54 -7.81 -26.07
CA ALA A 238 22.71 -8.57 -24.84
C ALA A 238 22.46 -7.69 -23.60
N GLU A 239 23.07 -6.51 -23.55
CA GLU A 239 22.89 -5.54 -22.46
C GLU A 239 21.44 -5.06 -22.35
N ALA A 240 20.75 -4.82 -23.47
CA ALA A 240 19.34 -4.44 -23.48
C ALA A 240 18.43 -5.53 -22.86
N VAL A 241 18.70 -6.80 -23.17
CA VAL A 241 17.97 -7.94 -22.57
C VAL A 241 18.30 -8.08 -21.09
N GLN A 242 19.57 -7.93 -20.70
CA GLN A 242 19.99 -8.04 -19.30
C GLN A 242 19.39 -6.91 -18.45
N SER A 243 19.51 -5.66 -18.90
CA SER A 243 18.95 -4.48 -18.23
C SER A 243 17.43 -4.61 -18.04
N ALA A 244 16.71 -5.12 -19.03
CA ALA A 244 15.28 -5.39 -18.90
C ALA A 244 14.98 -6.50 -17.88
N THR A 245 15.82 -7.55 -17.84
CA THR A 245 15.68 -8.65 -16.87
C THR A 245 15.88 -8.14 -15.44
N ASP A 246 16.92 -7.36 -15.19
CA ASP A 246 17.22 -6.78 -13.88
C ASP A 246 16.10 -5.82 -13.43
N ALA A 247 15.59 -5.00 -14.36
CA ALA A 247 14.48 -4.10 -14.10
C ALA A 247 13.18 -4.85 -13.77
N ARG A 248 12.89 -5.96 -14.46
CA ARG A 248 11.74 -6.82 -14.16
C ARG A 248 11.88 -7.51 -12.80
N GLN A 249 13.07 -8.01 -12.47
CA GLN A 249 13.33 -8.65 -11.17
C GLN A 249 13.13 -7.67 -10.01
N SER A 250 13.67 -6.45 -10.15
CA SER A 250 13.50 -5.37 -9.19
C SER A 250 12.02 -4.96 -9.05
N SER A 251 11.28 -4.88 -10.17
CA SER A 251 9.84 -4.60 -10.16
C SER A 251 9.02 -5.71 -9.48
N SER A 252 9.34 -6.97 -9.74
CA SER A 252 8.68 -8.12 -9.13
C SER A 252 8.86 -8.14 -7.60
N ALA A 253 10.07 -7.83 -7.12
CA ALA A 253 10.34 -7.66 -5.69
C ALA A 253 9.50 -6.52 -5.10
N LEU A 254 9.50 -5.35 -5.75
CA LEU A 254 8.72 -4.19 -5.32
C LEU A 254 7.21 -4.49 -5.27
N ARG A 255 6.65 -5.24 -6.24
CA ARG A 255 5.23 -5.65 -6.20
C ARG A 255 4.87 -6.56 -5.02
N ARG A 256 5.83 -7.34 -4.49
CA ARG A 256 5.61 -8.11 -3.27
C ARG A 256 5.58 -7.17 -2.06
N GLU A 257 6.56 -6.28 -1.97
CA GLU A 257 6.64 -5.27 -0.92
C GLU A 257 5.41 -4.36 -0.88
N ILE A 258 4.91 -3.89 -2.03
CA ILE A 258 3.68 -3.10 -2.13
C ILE A 258 2.49 -3.83 -1.51
N ARG A 259 2.32 -5.12 -1.81
CA ARG A 259 1.22 -5.92 -1.24
C ARG A 259 1.36 -6.04 0.28
N ASP A 260 2.54 -6.38 0.75
CA ASP A 260 2.81 -6.52 2.18
C ASP A 260 2.66 -5.20 2.94
N VAL A 261 3.07 -4.08 2.35
CA VAL A 261 2.90 -2.74 2.91
C VAL A 261 1.42 -2.36 2.96
N ILE A 262 0.66 -2.61 1.89
CA ILE A 262 -0.79 -2.35 1.85
C ILE A 262 -1.50 -3.14 2.94
N ASP A 263 -1.23 -4.44 3.05
CA ASP A 263 -1.90 -5.31 4.03
C ASP A 263 -1.58 -4.90 5.47
N ARG A 264 -0.30 -4.60 5.76
CA ARG A 264 0.12 -4.06 7.06
C ARG A 264 -0.55 -2.73 7.38
N CYS A 265 -0.58 -1.80 6.44
CA CYS A 265 -1.20 -0.49 6.62
C CYS A 265 -2.70 -0.61 6.87
N GLN A 266 -3.40 -1.48 6.14
CA GLN A 266 -4.84 -1.72 6.34
C GLN A 266 -5.13 -2.36 7.71
N SER A 267 -4.27 -3.28 8.16
CA SER A 267 -4.39 -3.88 9.49
C SER A 267 -4.20 -2.83 10.59
N GLU A 268 -3.14 -2.04 10.50
CA GLU A 268 -2.84 -0.97 11.46
C GLU A 268 -3.96 0.09 11.50
N GLN A 269 -4.46 0.51 10.33
CA GLN A 269 -5.61 1.40 10.19
C GLN A 269 -6.86 0.85 10.87
N LYS A 270 -7.22 -0.41 10.61
CA LYS A 270 -8.39 -1.06 11.24
C LYS A 270 -8.25 -1.10 12.75
N MET A 271 -7.08 -1.46 13.26
CA MET A 271 -6.82 -1.49 14.71
C MET A 271 -6.97 -0.10 15.33
N ALA A 272 -6.38 0.94 14.72
CA ALA A 272 -6.51 2.31 15.20
C ALA A 272 -7.97 2.76 15.26
N HIS A 273 -8.76 2.48 14.21
CA HIS A 273 -10.19 2.79 14.21
C HIS A 273 -10.98 2.02 15.26
N MET A 274 -10.70 0.73 15.43
CA MET A 274 -11.36 -0.10 16.44
C MET A 274 -11.10 0.43 17.85
N THR A 275 -9.85 0.77 18.17
CA THR A 275 -9.49 1.34 19.47
C THR A 275 -10.25 2.63 19.76
N VAL A 276 -10.30 3.57 18.81
CA VAL A 276 -11.04 4.83 19.01
C VAL A 276 -12.53 4.60 19.11
N ASN A 277 -13.13 3.77 18.23
CA ASN A 277 -14.57 3.54 18.24
C ASN A 277 -15.03 2.86 19.55
N ASN A 278 -14.25 1.91 20.05
CA ASN A 278 -14.50 1.25 21.33
C ASN A 278 -14.33 2.25 22.48
N GLY A 279 -13.25 3.02 22.49
CA GLY A 279 -13.01 4.05 23.51
C GLY A 279 -14.07 5.14 23.56
N MET A 280 -14.56 5.59 22.40
CA MET A 280 -15.68 6.54 22.32
C MET A 280 -16.98 5.92 22.83
N THR A 281 -17.27 4.67 22.50
CA THR A 281 -18.46 3.96 22.98
C THR A 281 -18.42 3.80 24.50
N GLN A 282 -17.26 3.43 25.04
CA GLN A 282 -17.03 3.35 26.48
C GLN A 282 -17.21 4.72 27.15
N LYS A 283 -16.62 5.78 26.60
CA LYS A 283 -16.76 7.14 27.14
C LYS A 283 -18.22 7.61 27.17
N ILE A 284 -19.00 7.28 26.15
CA ILE A 284 -20.44 7.55 26.12
C ILE A 284 -21.14 6.79 27.24
N ALA A 285 -20.86 5.49 27.40
CA ALA A 285 -21.45 4.67 28.45
C ALA A 285 -21.17 5.23 29.85
N GLU A 286 -19.91 5.56 30.14
CA GLU A 286 -19.50 6.21 31.41
C GLU A 286 -20.26 7.51 31.66
N THR A 287 -20.38 8.36 30.63
CA THR A 287 -21.08 9.65 30.73
C THR A 287 -22.59 9.48 30.98
N VAL A 288 -23.19 8.46 30.36
CA VAL A 288 -24.61 8.10 30.57
C VAL A 288 -24.83 7.57 32.00
N THR A 289 -23.95 6.70 32.50
CA THR A 289 -24.02 6.19 33.88
C THR A 289 -23.89 7.33 34.90
N LEU A 290 -22.95 8.25 34.71
CA LEU A 290 -22.84 9.44 35.57
C LEU A 290 -24.10 10.32 35.52
N THR A 291 -24.71 10.48 34.34
CA THR A 291 -25.97 11.22 34.19
C THR A 291 -27.10 10.57 34.98
N GLN A 292 -27.18 9.23 34.99
CA GLN A 292 -28.17 8.49 35.79
C GLN A 292 -27.95 8.69 37.30
N HIS A 293 -26.69 8.62 37.77
CA HIS A 293 -26.38 8.91 39.17
C HIS A 293 -26.73 10.35 39.57
N LEU A 294 -26.43 11.33 38.71
CA LEU A 294 -26.80 12.73 38.94
C LEU A 294 -28.32 12.91 39.03
N GLN A 295 -29.09 12.19 38.20
CA GLN A 295 -30.54 12.22 38.24
C GLN A 295 -31.10 11.69 39.56
N VAL A 296 -30.57 10.58 40.07
CA VAL A 296 -30.96 10.03 41.38
C VAL A 296 -30.63 11.01 42.51
N ASN A 297 -29.39 11.50 42.56
CA ASN A 297 -28.95 12.47 43.57
C ASN A 297 -29.75 13.78 43.51
N HIS A 298 -30.13 14.24 42.31
CA HIS A 298 -31.00 15.40 42.15
C HIS A 298 -32.39 15.17 42.78
N GLY A 299 -32.94 13.97 42.62
CA GLY A 299 -34.19 13.54 43.27
C GLY A 299 -34.08 13.46 44.79
N GLU A 300 -33.02 12.86 45.31
CA GLU A 300 -32.74 12.78 46.74
C GLU A 300 -32.58 14.17 47.37
N ASN A 301 -31.83 15.06 46.72
CA ASN A 301 -31.66 16.44 47.17
C ASN A 301 -33.01 17.18 47.19
N ARG A 302 -33.85 17.00 46.17
CA ARG A 302 -35.21 17.55 46.16
C ARG A 302 -36.04 17.03 47.33
N ALA A 303 -35.98 15.74 47.64
CA ALA A 303 -36.69 15.16 48.79
C ALA A 303 -36.16 15.72 50.13
N ALA A 304 -34.83 15.92 50.24
CA ALA A 304 -34.19 16.51 51.42
C ALA A 304 -34.60 17.97 51.64
N ILE A 305 -34.73 18.77 50.57
CA ILE A 305 -35.26 20.14 50.64
C ILE A 305 -36.67 20.12 51.24
N HIS A 306 -37.57 19.29 50.70
CA HIS A 306 -38.95 19.21 51.20
C HIS A 306 -39.03 18.71 52.65
N ARG A 307 -38.18 17.76 53.05
CA ARG A 307 -38.11 17.29 54.44
C ARG A 307 -37.61 18.40 55.38
N SER A 308 -36.57 19.11 54.99
CA SER A 308 -35.98 20.20 55.78
C SER A 308 -36.93 21.39 55.89
N GLN A 309 -37.65 21.71 54.82
CA GLN A 309 -38.67 22.76 54.84
C GLN A 309 -39.82 22.42 55.78
N ARG A 310 -40.36 21.19 55.73
CA ARG A 310 -41.39 20.77 56.69
C ARG A 310 -40.91 20.83 58.14
N HIS A 311 -39.65 20.46 58.39
CA HIS A 311 -39.08 20.56 59.73
C HIS A 311 -38.92 22.03 60.17
N TYR A 312 -38.50 22.91 59.26
CA TYR A 312 -38.46 24.35 59.50
C TYR A 312 -39.86 24.88 59.88
N ASP A 313 -40.89 24.60 59.09
CA ASP A 313 -42.26 25.07 59.32
C ASP A 313 -42.82 24.56 60.66
N LEU A 314 -42.55 23.29 61.02
CA LEU A 314 -42.94 22.72 62.31
C LEU A 314 -42.19 23.38 63.49
N THR A 315 -40.90 23.66 63.32
CA THR A 315 -40.08 24.31 64.35
C THR A 315 -40.51 25.77 64.55
N GLU A 316 -40.87 26.46 63.46
CA GLU A 316 -41.38 27.83 63.48
C GLU A 316 -42.72 27.89 64.22
N LYS A 317 -43.62 26.94 63.93
CA LYS A 317 -44.89 26.80 64.65
C LYS A 317 -44.68 26.51 66.14
N ALA A 318 -43.74 25.62 66.49
CA ALA A 318 -43.37 25.33 67.88
C ALA A 318 -42.80 26.56 68.60
N GLN A 319 -41.99 27.37 67.90
CA GLN A 319 -41.48 28.63 68.43
C GLN A 319 -42.63 29.62 68.70
N GLY A 320 -43.59 29.73 67.78
CA GLY A 320 -44.79 30.53 67.98
C GLY A 320 -45.58 30.11 69.22
N TYR A 321 -45.74 28.80 69.47
CA TYR A 321 -46.36 28.32 70.70
C TYR A 321 -45.55 28.67 71.96
N SER A 322 -44.21 28.57 71.90
CA SER A 322 -43.34 28.90 73.03
C SER A 322 -43.34 30.39 73.39
N LEU A 323 -43.56 31.28 72.42
CA LEU A 323 -43.67 32.73 72.64
C LEU A 323 -44.98 33.13 73.33
N GLY A 324 -46.00 32.27 73.25
CA GLY A 324 -47.31 32.50 73.85
C GLY A 324 -48.14 33.56 73.10
N PRO A 325 -49.32 33.90 73.64
CA PRO A 325 -50.18 34.90 73.04
C PRO A 325 -49.61 36.32 73.16
N VAL A 326 -49.93 37.16 72.18
CA VAL A 326 -49.44 38.55 72.10
C VAL A 326 -50.00 39.41 73.26
N ALA A 327 -51.22 39.14 73.72
CA ALA A 327 -51.83 39.84 74.83
C ALA A 327 -51.90 38.98 76.10
N TYR A 328 -51.63 39.59 77.25
CA TYR A 328 -51.70 38.92 78.56
C TYR A 328 -53.09 38.33 78.86
N ASN A 329 -54.15 38.96 78.34
CA ASN A 329 -55.53 38.52 78.57
C ASN A 329 -55.84 37.16 77.92
N ASP A 330 -55.11 36.79 76.87
CA ASP A 330 -55.30 35.56 76.11
C ASP A 330 -54.56 34.35 76.73
N LEU A 331 -53.77 34.58 77.79
CA LEU A 331 -53.16 33.50 78.56
C LEU A 331 -54.26 32.64 79.21
N THR A 332 -54.13 31.34 79.05
CA THR A 332 -55.04 30.38 79.70
C THR A 332 -54.90 30.49 81.22
N THR A 333 -55.95 30.14 81.97
CA THR A 333 -55.91 30.17 83.45
C THR A 333 -54.78 29.32 84.05
N ARG A 334 -54.28 28.34 83.29
CA ARG A 334 -53.14 27.50 83.66
C ARG A 334 -51.79 28.18 83.43
N GLU A 335 -51.66 29.18 82.57
CA GLU A 335 -50.37 29.85 82.29
C GLU A 335 -50.17 31.12 83.13
N ARG A 336 -51.24 31.63 83.76
CA ARG A 336 -51.15 32.87 84.54
C ARG A 336 -50.39 32.65 85.85
N LEU A 337 -49.34 33.44 86.06
CA LEU A 337 -48.56 33.45 87.31
C LEU A 337 -49.35 33.95 88.53
N ASN A 338 -50.52 34.58 88.33
CA ASN A 338 -51.38 35.08 89.41
C ASN A 338 -52.39 34.05 89.94
N ARG A 339 -52.35 32.81 89.46
CA ARG A 339 -53.23 31.71 89.94
C ARG A 339 -52.98 31.40 91.42
N PRO A 340 -54.02 31.02 92.20
CA PRO A 340 -53.90 30.82 93.66
C PRO A 340 -52.77 29.87 94.07
N LEU A 341 -52.55 28.79 93.31
CA LEU A 341 -51.49 27.81 93.55
C LEU A 341 -50.08 28.43 93.54
N VAL A 342 -49.80 29.28 92.55
CA VAL A 342 -48.49 29.95 92.40
C VAL A 342 -48.31 31.00 93.48
N LYS A 343 -49.38 31.77 93.79
CA LYS A 343 -49.35 32.75 94.88
C LYS A 343 -49.05 32.12 96.24
N VAL A 344 -49.57 30.92 96.53
CA VAL A 344 -49.26 30.19 97.78
C VAL A 344 -47.81 29.73 97.79
N TYR A 345 -47.32 29.15 96.68
CA TYR A 345 -45.93 28.70 96.55
C TYR A 345 -44.93 29.86 96.70
N GLN A 346 -45.24 31.03 96.14
CA GLN A 346 -44.40 32.24 96.19
C GLN A 346 -44.45 33.01 97.52
N ARG A 347 -45.25 32.57 98.52
CA ARG A 347 -45.22 33.16 99.88
C ARG A 347 -43.95 32.85 100.65
N HIS A 348 -43.17 31.86 100.21
CA HIS A 348 -41.89 31.50 100.84
C HIS A 348 -40.73 32.19 100.13
N PRO A 349 -39.77 32.78 100.84
CA PRO A 349 -38.59 33.37 100.21
C PRO A 349 -37.81 32.31 99.40
N GLY A 350 -37.43 32.64 98.18
CA GLY A 350 -36.60 31.77 97.31
C GLY A 350 -37.37 30.81 96.39
N THR A 351 -38.71 30.81 96.38
CA THR A 351 -39.51 29.93 95.52
C THR A 351 -39.85 30.55 94.15
N GLN A 352 -38.88 30.52 93.22
CA GLN A 352 -39.11 30.86 91.82
C GLN A 352 -39.58 29.64 91.02
N LEU A 353 -40.50 29.82 90.08
CA LEU A 353 -40.93 28.75 89.19
C LEU A 353 -39.95 28.61 88.01
N PRO A 354 -39.53 27.40 87.64
CA PRO A 354 -38.61 27.18 86.52
C PRO A 354 -39.27 27.39 85.16
N GLU A 355 -40.60 27.50 85.10
CA GLU A 355 -41.41 27.58 83.87
C GLU A 355 -40.91 28.67 82.92
N ALA A 356 -40.71 29.89 83.40
CA ALA A 356 -40.21 31.00 82.58
C ALA A 356 -38.77 30.76 82.07
N HIS A 357 -37.91 30.19 82.91
CA HIS A 357 -36.53 29.87 82.53
C HIS A 357 -36.48 28.79 81.45
N ASN A 358 -37.23 27.71 81.63
CA ASN A 358 -37.31 26.60 80.67
C ASN A 358 -37.92 27.04 79.33
N LEU A 359 -38.90 27.94 79.33
CA LEU A 359 -39.47 28.52 78.11
C LEU A 359 -38.46 29.40 77.36
N ILE A 360 -37.68 30.21 78.09
CA ILE A 360 -36.60 31.02 77.48
C ILE A 360 -35.54 30.11 76.86
N GLU A 361 -35.08 29.10 77.59
CA GLU A 361 -34.08 28.14 77.10
C GLU A 361 -34.59 27.36 75.88
N GLY A 362 -35.83 26.86 75.94
CA GLY A 362 -36.49 26.17 74.83
C GLY A 362 -36.62 27.06 73.59
N ASN A 363 -37.01 28.32 73.76
CA ASN A 363 -37.10 29.28 72.65
C ASN A 363 -35.72 29.59 72.03
N VAL A 364 -34.67 29.72 72.84
CA VAL A 364 -33.30 29.88 72.32
C VAL A 364 -32.90 28.67 71.47
N GLY A 365 -33.17 27.45 71.94
CA GLY A 365 -32.94 26.22 71.18
C GLY A 365 -33.72 26.16 69.86
N LEU A 366 -35.00 26.53 69.88
CA LEU A 366 -35.84 26.59 68.67
C LEU A 366 -35.33 27.64 67.67
N SER A 367 -34.93 28.82 68.14
CA SER A 367 -34.35 29.87 67.29
C SER A 367 -33.05 29.44 66.63
N GLN A 368 -32.17 28.73 67.37
CA GLN A 368 -30.95 28.16 66.81
C GLN A 368 -31.26 27.09 65.76
N SER A 369 -32.22 26.20 66.04
CA SER A 369 -32.67 25.16 65.11
C SER A 369 -33.22 25.76 63.80
N LEU A 370 -34.03 26.82 63.87
CA LEU A 370 -34.54 27.55 62.69
C LEU A 370 -33.42 28.17 61.86
N LYS A 371 -32.45 28.82 62.51
CA LYS A 371 -31.27 29.37 61.82
C LYS A 371 -30.42 28.27 61.17
N ALA A 372 -30.27 27.11 61.81
CA ALA A 372 -29.52 25.99 61.24
C ALA A 372 -30.26 25.37 60.04
N THR A 373 -31.56 25.11 60.18
CA THR A 373 -32.38 24.49 59.13
C THR A 373 -32.56 25.41 57.92
N SER A 374 -32.77 26.71 58.10
CA SER A 374 -32.81 27.69 56.99
C SER A 374 -31.50 27.72 56.19
N ARG A 375 -30.34 27.73 56.87
CA ARG A 375 -29.03 27.62 56.20
C ARG A 375 -28.90 26.31 55.44
N ASN A 376 -29.30 25.19 56.02
CA ASN A 376 -29.25 23.88 55.37
C ASN A 376 -30.14 23.85 54.11
N VAL A 377 -31.34 24.40 54.18
CA VAL A 377 -32.24 24.53 53.02
C VAL A 377 -31.57 25.36 51.91
N ALA A 378 -30.95 26.49 52.25
CA ALA A 378 -30.22 27.31 51.27
C ALA A 378 -29.07 26.55 50.60
N LEU A 379 -28.29 25.79 51.37
CA LEU A 379 -27.21 24.94 50.84
C LEU A 379 -27.74 23.84 49.91
N LEU A 380 -28.84 23.19 50.27
CA LEU A 380 -29.48 22.18 49.44
C LEU A 380 -30.00 22.76 48.11
N HIS A 381 -30.57 23.97 48.13
CA HIS A 381 -30.96 24.70 46.91
C HIS A 381 -29.76 24.97 45.99
N LEU A 382 -28.64 25.42 46.54
CA LEU A 382 -27.41 25.66 45.78
C LEU A 382 -26.88 24.35 45.17
N ALA A 383 -26.85 23.27 45.96
CA ALA A 383 -26.47 21.94 45.47
C ALA A 383 -27.40 21.45 44.35
N ARG A 384 -28.71 21.74 44.43
CA ARG A 384 -29.70 21.36 43.40
C ARG A 384 -29.41 22.06 42.07
N LEU A 385 -29.08 23.35 42.10
CA LEU A 385 -28.70 24.11 40.91
C LEU A 385 -27.44 23.51 40.28
N ARG A 386 -26.39 23.26 41.07
CA ARG A 386 -25.15 22.63 40.59
C ARG A 386 -25.39 21.28 39.95
N LEU A 387 -26.17 20.40 40.59
CA LEU A 387 -26.52 19.08 40.05
C LEU A 387 -27.31 19.20 38.74
N SER A 388 -28.20 20.19 38.64
CA SER A 388 -28.98 20.43 37.43
C SER A 388 -28.11 20.89 36.25
N ASP A 389 -27.17 21.79 36.50
CA ASP A 389 -26.25 22.26 35.46
C ASP A 389 -25.29 21.15 35.02
N ASP A 390 -24.75 20.38 35.97
CA ASP A 390 -23.87 19.24 35.67
C ASP A 390 -24.59 18.16 34.85
N MET A 391 -25.83 17.84 35.21
CA MET A 391 -26.68 16.91 34.45
C MET A 391 -26.96 17.42 33.02
N ARG A 392 -27.19 18.72 32.83
CA ARG A 392 -27.41 19.33 31.51
C ARG A 392 -26.15 19.19 30.65
N ASP A 393 -24.99 19.54 31.19
CA ASP A 393 -23.73 19.52 30.46
C ASP A 393 -23.32 18.08 30.08
N LYS A 394 -23.47 17.12 30.99
CA LYS A 394 -23.23 15.69 30.70
C LYS A 394 -24.13 15.14 29.59
N ARG A 395 -25.41 15.53 29.55
CA ARG A 395 -26.33 15.13 28.47
C ARG A 395 -25.89 15.67 27.12
N VAL A 396 -25.49 16.94 27.06
CA VAL A 396 -25.00 17.57 25.82
C VAL A 396 -23.70 16.90 25.37
N ALA A 397 -22.75 16.67 26.28
CA ALA A 397 -21.50 15.98 25.97
C ALA A 397 -21.72 14.56 25.42
N SER A 398 -22.59 13.77 26.05
CA SER A 398 -22.95 12.43 25.56
C SER A 398 -23.60 12.47 24.16
N SER A 399 -24.44 13.48 23.89
CA SER A 399 -25.04 13.68 22.56
C SER A 399 -23.99 13.98 21.48
N ILE A 400 -23.01 14.84 21.80
CA ILE A 400 -21.89 15.19 20.92
C ILE A 400 -21.03 13.96 20.63
N ASP A 401 -20.64 13.20 21.66
CA ASP A 401 -19.85 11.99 21.50
C ASP A 401 -20.59 10.92 20.68
N SER A 402 -21.90 10.79 20.91
CA SER A 402 -22.77 9.92 20.10
C SER A 402 -22.84 10.37 18.64
N ALA A 403 -22.85 11.69 18.37
CA ALA A 403 -22.84 12.22 17.01
C ALA A 403 -21.55 11.85 16.26
N ILE A 404 -20.41 11.82 16.95
CA ILE A 404 -19.12 11.40 16.39
C ILE A 404 -19.14 9.93 16.02
N VAL A 405 -19.62 9.05 16.91
CA VAL A 405 -19.75 7.62 16.62
C VAL A 405 -20.66 7.40 15.39
N ARG A 406 -21.79 8.13 15.30
CA ARG A 406 -22.67 8.08 14.12
C ARG A 406 -21.98 8.57 12.85
N LEU A 407 -21.23 9.68 12.93
CA LEU A 407 -20.46 10.22 11.80
C LEU A 407 -19.45 9.19 11.28
N ARG A 408 -18.68 8.59 12.19
CA ARG A 408 -17.67 7.57 11.87
C ARG A 408 -18.28 6.34 11.22
N ARG A 409 -19.40 5.84 11.76
CA ARG A 409 -20.15 4.72 11.15
C ARG A 409 -20.64 5.05 9.74
N ARG A 410 -21.24 6.23 9.55
CA ARG A 410 -21.75 6.68 8.24
C ARG A 410 -20.66 6.76 7.18
N ARG A 411 -19.44 7.14 7.58
CA ARG A 411 -18.30 7.35 6.68
C ARG A 411 -17.34 6.16 6.58
N SER A 412 -17.69 5.03 7.21
CA SER A 412 -16.85 3.82 7.24
C SER A 412 -16.65 3.15 5.87
N ASN A 413 -17.50 3.41 4.88
CA ASN A 413 -17.46 2.72 3.58
C ASN A 413 -16.66 3.48 2.50
N TYR A 414 -15.95 4.56 2.84
CA TYR A 414 -15.09 5.38 1.94
C TYR A 414 -15.74 5.91 0.65
N ARG A 415 -17.06 5.72 0.45
CA ARG A 415 -17.80 6.15 -0.76
C ARG A 415 -18.15 7.64 -0.76
N TRP A 416 -17.84 8.36 0.31
CA TRP A 416 -18.09 9.78 0.42
C TRP A 416 -16.97 10.59 -0.24
N VAL A 417 -17.31 11.80 -0.69
CA VAL A 417 -16.42 12.69 -1.43
C VAL A 417 -15.83 13.75 -0.48
N MET A 418 -14.54 14.05 -0.65
CA MET A 418 -13.87 15.13 0.08
C MET A 418 -14.22 16.46 -0.58
N GLU A 419 -14.77 17.41 0.17
CA GLU A 419 -15.03 18.77 -0.31
C GLU A 419 -13.71 19.53 -0.53
N GLY A 420 -13.68 20.42 -1.53
CA GLY A 420 -12.45 20.95 -2.16
C GLY A 420 -11.40 21.57 -1.24
N GLU A 421 -11.77 22.16 -0.09
CA GLU A 421 -10.82 22.71 0.88
C GLU A 421 -10.00 21.64 1.64
N ASN A 422 -10.41 20.36 1.57
CA ASN A 422 -9.80 19.27 2.33
C ASN A 422 -8.81 18.40 1.54
N LEU A 423 -8.54 18.73 0.28
CA LEU A 423 -7.67 17.94 -0.62
C LEU A 423 -6.17 18.01 -0.23
N ASN A 424 -5.76 19.03 0.53
CA ASN A 424 -4.38 19.25 0.96
C ASN A 424 -3.99 18.55 2.27
N VAL A 425 -4.84 17.65 2.80
CA VAL A 425 -4.65 16.97 4.10
C VAL A 425 -3.79 15.73 4.02
#